data_AF-A0A8T3RA24-F1
#
_entry.id   AF-A0A8T3RA24-F1
#
_cell.length_a   1.000
_cell.length_b   1.000
_cell.length_c   1.000
_cell.angle_alpha   90.00
_cell.angle_beta   90.00
_cell.angle_gamma   90.00
#
_symmetry.space_group_name_H-M   'P 1'
#
loop_
_entity.id
_entity.type
_entity.pdbx_description
1 polymer ?
#
loop_
_entity_poly.entity_id
_entity_poly.type
_entity_poly.pdbx_seq_one_letter_code
_entity_poly.pdbx_strand_id
1 'polypeptide(L)' 'VERMLGWCERLIIGVFNEESHARPTEELLRSWGHMIGGRSERTNRKKPAIDYRVLWIDTATCRA' A
#
# COMPACT_ATOMS: atom_id res chain seq x y z
N VAL A 1 -4.69 9.83 -5.11
CA VAL A 1 -3.66 8.86 -5.56
C VAL A 1 -3.25 9.14 -7.00
N GLU A 2 -4.18 9.14 -7.96
CA GLU A 2 -3.91 9.35 -9.41
C GLU A 2 -3.05 10.59 -9.74
N ARG A 3 -3.38 11.77 -9.21
CA ARG A 3 -2.61 13.00 -9.47
C ARG A 3 -1.15 12.91 -9.01
N MET A 4 -0.85 12.11 -7.98
CA MET A 4 0.52 11.93 -7.47
C MET A 4 1.32 10.94 -8.31
N LEU A 5 0.65 9.91 -8.85
CA LEU A 5 1.29 8.91 -9.70
C LEU A 5 1.82 9.50 -11.01
N GLY A 6 1.24 10.59 -11.52
CA GLY A 6 1.78 11.29 -12.69
C GLY A 6 3.16 11.94 -12.47
N TRP A 7 3.71 11.93 -11.25
CA TRP A 7 4.91 12.66 -10.85
C TRP A 7 6.01 11.75 -10.29
N CYS A 8 5.75 10.43 -10.17
CA CYS A 8 6.67 9.49 -9.55
C CYS A 8 6.55 8.10 -10.18
N GLU A 9 7.65 7.34 -10.17
CA GLU A 9 7.63 5.92 -10.57
C GLU A 9 7.05 5.03 -9.47
N ARG A 10 7.13 5.49 -8.21
CA ARG A 10 6.66 4.77 -7.03
C ARG A 10 6.03 5.73 -6.04
N LEU A 11 4.83 5.40 -5.59
CA LEU A 11 4.15 6.13 -4.51
C LEU A 11 4.12 5.26 -3.25
N ILE A 12 4.78 5.73 -2.19
CA ILE A 12 4.78 5.08 -0.87
C ILE A 12 3.58 5.55 -0.06
N ILE A 13 2.83 4.60 0.47
CA ILE A 13 1.66 4.81 1.32
C ILE A 13 2.07 4.40 2.75
N GLY A 14 2.40 5.43 3.54
CA GLY A 14 3.07 5.33 4.83
C GLY A 14 2.17 4.97 6.02
N VAL A 15 2.82 4.73 7.16
CA VAL A 15 2.36 3.83 8.24
C VAL A 15 0.88 3.97 8.58
N PHE A 16 0.13 2.92 8.29
CA PHE A 16 -1.28 2.77 8.67
C PHE A 16 -1.48 1.49 9.49
N ASN A 17 -2.58 1.45 10.25
CA ASN A 17 -2.92 0.33 11.12
C ASN A 17 -4.03 -0.49 10.47
N GLU A 18 -3.84 -1.80 10.37
CA GLU A 18 -4.88 -2.72 9.94
C GLU A 18 -4.89 -3.96 10.83
N GLU A 19 -6.04 -4.64 10.86
CA GLU A 19 -6.12 -5.96 11.46
C GLU A 19 -5.14 -6.92 10.78
N SER A 20 -4.46 -7.75 11.56
CA SER A 20 -3.36 -8.58 11.05
C SER A 20 -3.81 -9.59 9.98
N HIS A 21 -5.09 -9.99 10.02
CA HIS A 21 -5.70 -10.93 9.08
C HIS A 21 -6.45 -10.28 7.91
N ALA A 22 -6.54 -8.95 7.88
CA ALA A 22 -7.24 -8.20 6.84
C ALA A 22 -6.29 -7.26 6.08
N ARG A 23 -6.64 -6.93 4.83
CA ARG A 23 -5.86 -6.05 3.94
C ARG A 23 -6.74 -5.02 3.20
N PRO A 24 -7.65 -4.31 3.88
CA PRO A 24 -8.65 -3.47 3.21
C PRO A 24 -8.02 -2.36 2.35
N THR A 25 -6.87 -1.81 2.72
CA THR A 25 -6.18 -0.80 1.91
C THR A 25 -5.62 -1.39 0.62
N GLU A 26 -5.01 -2.58 0.67
CA GLU A 26 -4.53 -3.25 -0.55
C GLU A 26 -5.70 -3.62 -1.47
N GLU A 27 -6.80 -4.12 -0.92
CA GLU A 27 -8.02 -4.45 -1.66
C GLU A 27 -8.62 -3.22 -2.33
N LEU A 28 -8.70 -2.10 -1.60
CA LEU A 28 -9.17 -0.82 -2.13
C LEU A 28 -8.30 -0.33 -3.29
N LEU A 29 -6.97 -0.35 -3.13
CA LEU A 29 -6.04 0.07 -4.18
C LEU A 29 -6.12 -0.83 -5.42
N ARG A 30 -6.27 -2.15 -5.22
CA ARG A 30 -6.52 -3.09 -6.33
C ARG A 30 -7.85 -2.81 -7.02
N SER A 31 -8.90 -2.45 -6.28
CA SER A 31 -10.21 -2.09 -6.86
C SER A 31 -10.15 -0.85 -7.75
N TRP A 32 -9.16 0.03 -7.53
CA TRP A 32 -8.88 1.20 -8.37
C TRP A 32 -7.96 0.87 -9.55
N GLY A 33 -7.56 -0.39 -9.72
CA GLY A 33 -6.66 -0.83 -10.79
C GLY A 33 -5.18 -0.60 -10.53
N HIS A 34 -4.78 -0.25 -9.31
CA HIS A 34 -3.36 -0.09 -8.97
C HIS A 34 -2.70 -1.43 -8.66
N MET A 35 -1.48 -1.60 -9.15
CA MET A 35 -0.62 -2.73 -8.76
C MET A 35 0.18 -2.38 -7.50
N ILE A 36 0.11 -3.24 -6.49
CA ILE A 36 0.96 -3.14 -5.31
C ILE A 36 2.37 -3.62 -5.68
N GLY A 37 3.33 -2.69 -5.70
CA GLY A 37 4.74 -2.97 -6.00
C GLY A 37 5.49 -3.61 -4.82
N GLY A 38 4.94 -3.52 -3.62
CA GLY A 38 5.46 -4.20 -2.42
C GLY A 38 4.95 -3.60 -1.12
N ARG A 39 5.41 -4.19 0.00
CA ARG A 39 4.97 -3.85 1.36
C ARG A 39 6.03 -4.16 2.42
N SER A 40 5.88 -3.50 3.56
CA SER A 40 6.61 -3.78 4.80
C SER A 40 5.64 -3.69 5.99
N GLU A 41 5.78 -4.58 6.96
CA GLU A 41 4.86 -4.65 8.09
C GLU A 41 5.54 -5.02 9.40
N ARG A 42 4.92 -4.59 10.49
CA ARG A 42 5.34 -4.89 11.86
C ARG A 42 4.13 -4.98 12.78
N THR A 43 3.99 -6.08 13.49
CA THR A 43 2.93 -6.24 14.50
C THR A 43 3.05 -5.22 15.62
N ASN A 44 1.91 -4.64 15.99
CA ASN A 44 1.82 -3.69 17.09
C ASN A 44 1.99 -4.42 18.43
N ARG A 45 3.04 -4.06 19.18
CA ARG A 45 3.35 -4.67 20.49
C ARG A 45 2.23 -4.53 21.51
N LYS A 46 1.45 -3.44 21.46
CA LYS A 46 0.35 -3.17 22.41
C LYS A 46 -0.99 -3.74 21.95
N LYS A 47 -1.12 -4.06 20.67
CA LYS A 47 -2.35 -4.58 20.05
C LYS A 47 -1.98 -5.70 19.07
N PRO A 48 -1.80 -6.95 19.53
CA PRO A 48 -1.29 -8.05 18.70
C PRO A 48 -2.15 -8.38 17.46
N ALA A 49 -3.43 -7.99 17.47
CA ALA A 49 -4.33 -8.15 16.34
C ALA A 49 -4.19 -7.04 15.27
N ILE A 50 -3.29 -6.05 15.47
CA ILE A 50 -3.06 -4.91 14.59
C ILE A 50 -1.62 -4.93 14.09
N ASP A 51 -1.43 -4.75 12.78
CA ASP A 51 -0.13 -4.53 12.17
C ASP A 51 0.03 -3.07 11.74
N TYR A 52 1.22 -2.52 11.97
CA TYR A 52 1.70 -1.31 11.30
C TYR A 52 2.16 -1.69 9.90
N ARG A 53 1.55 -1.11 8.87
CA ARG A 53 1.80 -1.44 7.46
C ARG A 53 2.28 -0.22 6.69
N VAL A 54 3.18 -0.45 5.75
CA VAL A 54 3.55 0.46 4.67
C VAL A 54 3.46 -0.34 3.38
N LEU A 55 2.90 0.25 2.33
CA LEU A 55 2.91 -0.35 0.99
C LEU A 55 3.32 0.69 -0.04
N TRP A 56 3.65 0.25 -1.24
CA TRP A 56 3.84 1.16 -2.37
C TRP A 56 3.20 0.60 -3.62
N ILE A 57 2.75 1.51 -4.46
CA ILE A 57 2.28 1.22 -5.80
C ILE A 57 3.31 1.72 -6.79
N ASP A 58 3.62 0.88 -7.77
CA ASP A 58 4.50 1.25 -8.87
C ASP A 58 3.61 1.74 -10.01
N THR A 59 4.03 2.83 -10.66
CA THR A 59 3.37 3.20 -11.91
C THR A 59 3.69 2.12 -12.92
N ALA A 60 2.67 1.65 -13.65
CA ALA A 60 2.92 0.84 -14.83
C ALA A 60 3.70 1.75 -15.77
N THR A 61 5.01 1.54 -15.87
CA THR A 61 5.81 2.19 -16.90
C THR A 61 5.12 1.84 -18.22
N CYS A 62 4.46 2.80 -18.86
CA CYS A 62 4.12 2.66 -20.27
C CYS A 62 5.46 2.37 -20.95
N ARG A 63 5.69 1.12 -21.32
CA ARG A 63 6.74 0.79 -22.28
C ARG A 63 6.33 1.53 -23.56
N ALA A 64 7.07 2.59 -23.87
CA ALA A 64 7.11 3.15 -25.22
C ALA A 64 7.68 2.10 -26.18
#